data_AF-A0A7W1T4I6-F1
#
_entry.id   AF-A0A7W1T4I6-F1
#
_cell.length_a   1.000
_cell.length_b   1.000
_cell.length_c   1.000
_cell.angle_alpha   90.00
_cell.angle_beta   90.00
_cell.angle_gamma   90.00
#
_symmetry.space_group_name_H-M   'P 1'
#
loop_
_entity.id
_entity.type
_entity.pdbx_description
1 polymer ?
#
loop_
_entity_poly.entity_id
_entity_poly.type
_entity_poly.pdbx_seq_one_letter_code
_entity_poly.pdbx_strand_id
1 'polypeptide(L)'
;MEIQKLENVGIARVKSGEVIIKDTASMLDFVMSVQYETTYHKIIIDKVAVLEDFFDLKTGLLGDAFQKLVTYQLKMAIIGDFSMYSENFKDYMYESNKGSHVYFVATEEEAVDKLR
;
A
#
# COMPACT_ATOMS: atom_id res chain seq x y z
N MET A 1 -13.82 7.48 -3.10
CA MET A 1 -12.41 7.30 -3.49
C MET A 1 -12.08 8.32 -4.56
N GLU A 2 -10.93 8.99 -4.45
CA GLU A 2 -10.42 9.94 -5.44
C GLU A 2 -9.04 9.47 -5.90
N ILE A 3 -8.77 9.51 -7.21
CA ILE A 3 -7.50 9.10 -7.82
C ILE A 3 -6.84 10.30 -8.50
N GLN A 4 -5.63 10.63 -8.05
CA GLN A 4 -4.75 11.61 -8.67
C GLN A 4 -3.60 10.90 -9.41
N LYS A 5 -3.41 11.23 -10.69
CA LYS A 5 -2.32 10.69 -11.51
C LYS A 5 -1.07 11.57 -11.36
N LEU A 6 0.01 11.02 -10.79
CA LEU A 6 1.32 11.67 -10.73
C LEU A 6 2.11 11.30 -11.99
N GLU A 7 1.81 11.97 -13.10
CA GLU A 7 2.23 11.55 -14.44
C GLU A 7 3.75 11.40 -14.61
N ASN A 8 4.53 12.34 -14.04
CA ASN A 8 6.00 12.35 -14.17
C ASN A 8 6.69 11.11 -13.57
N VAL A 9 6.01 10.39 -12.69
CA VAL A 9 6.56 9.21 -11.99
C VAL A 9 5.73 7.94 -12.23
N GLY A 10 4.61 8.03 -12.97
CA GLY A 10 3.72 6.92 -13.25
C GLY A 10 3.10 6.31 -11.99
N ILE A 11 2.70 7.15 -11.03
CA ILE A 11 2.14 6.73 -9.74
C ILE A 11 0.68 7.20 -9.62
N ALA A 12 -0.20 6.32 -9.16
CA ALA A 12 -1.58 6.66 -8.81
C ALA A 12 -1.67 6.96 -7.31
N ARG A 13 -1.98 8.21 -6.95
CA ARG A 13 -2.24 8.61 -5.57
C ARG A 13 -3.74 8.50 -5.28
N VAL A 14 -4.11 7.60 -4.39
CA VAL A 14 -5.50 7.35 -4.01
C VAL A 14 -5.79 7.92 -2.64
N LYS A 15 -6.82 8.76 -2.54
CA LYS A 15 -7.35 9.28 -1.26
C LYS A 15 -8.76 8.73 -1.02
N SER A 16 -9.04 8.35 0.22
CA SER A 16 -10.35 7.85 0.63
C SER A 16 -10.65 8.24 2.07
N GLY A 17 -11.89 8.65 2.34
CA GLY A 17 -12.41 8.83 3.70
C GLY A 17 -12.97 7.55 4.32
N GLU A 18 -12.95 6.44 3.57
CA GLU A 18 -13.50 5.15 3.97
C GLU A 18 -12.46 4.03 3.80
N VAL A 19 -12.63 2.96 4.57
CA VAL A 19 -11.83 1.73 4.47
C VAL A 19 -12.18 0.99 3.18
N ILE A 20 -11.18 0.86 2.30
CA ILE A 20 -11.26 0.16 1.01
C ILE A 20 -10.68 -1.25 1.15
N ILE A 21 -9.48 -1.37 1.71
CA ILE A 21 -8.74 -2.62 1.83
C ILE A 21 -9.07 -3.28 3.17
N LYS A 22 -9.85 -4.36 3.15
CA LYS A 22 -10.32 -5.10 4.32
C LYS A 22 -9.67 -6.47 4.47
N ASP A 23 -9.32 -7.08 3.34
CA ASP A 23 -8.77 -8.42 3.19
C ASP A 23 -7.99 -8.51 1.86
N THR A 24 -7.40 -9.68 1.57
CA THR A 24 -6.65 -9.90 0.32
C THR A 24 -7.51 -9.63 -0.93
N ALA A 25 -8.78 -10.01 -0.91
CA ALA A 25 -9.68 -9.87 -2.07
C ALA A 25 -9.95 -8.40 -2.40
N SER A 26 -10.35 -7.63 -1.40
CA SER A 26 -10.59 -6.18 -1.54
C SER A 26 -9.31 -5.40 -1.89
N MET A 27 -8.13 -5.84 -1.43
CA MET A 27 -6.85 -5.29 -1.90
C MET A 27 -6.67 -5.51 -3.40
N LEU A 28 -6.90 -6.74 -3.88
CA LEU A 28 -6.80 -7.06 -5.30
C LEU A 28 -7.79 -6.27 -6.15
N ASP A 29 -9.06 -6.25 -5.74
CA ASP A 29 -10.10 -5.49 -6.44
C ASP A 29 -9.73 -4.00 -6.52
N PHE A 30 -9.19 -3.45 -5.43
CA PHE A 30 -8.70 -2.09 -5.37
C PHE A 30 -7.56 -1.83 -6.37
N VAL A 31 -6.48 -2.61 -6.32
CA VAL A 31 -5.32 -2.36 -7.20
C VAL A 31 -5.66 -2.58 -8.67
N MET A 32 -6.52 -3.55 -8.99
CA MET A 32 -6.98 -3.80 -10.36
C MET A 32 -7.85 -2.65 -10.88
N SER A 33 -8.74 -2.10 -10.03
CA SER A 33 -9.57 -0.95 -10.39
C SER A 33 -8.72 0.29 -10.68
N VAL A 34 -7.74 0.57 -9.81
CA VAL A 34 -6.80 1.69 -10.01
C VAL A 34 -5.96 1.49 -11.27
N GLN A 35 -5.44 0.28 -11.49
CA GLN A 35 -4.66 -0.03 -12.68
C GLN A 35 -5.50 0.09 -13.97
N TYR A 36 -6.76 -0.34 -13.95
CA TYR A 36 -7.66 -0.22 -15.09
C TYR A 36 -7.91 1.26 -15.47
N GLU A 37 -8.10 2.12 -14.47
CA GLU A 37 -8.38 3.55 -14.70
C GLU A 37 -7.13 4.37 -15.04
N THR A 38 -5.99 4.01 -14.46
CA THR A 38 -4.75 4.81 -14.54
C THR A 38 -3.68 4.23 -15.46
N THR A 39 -3.75 2.94 -15.78
CA THR A 39 -2.68 2.14 -16.41
C THR A 39 -1.40 2.02 -15.58
N TYR A 40 -1.37 2.56 -14.36
CA TYR A 40 -0.19 2.59 -13.51
C TYR A 40 -0.10 1.35 -12.61
N HIS A 41 1.14 0.89 -12.42
CA HIS A 41 1.48 -0.26 -11.56
C HIS A 41 1.97 0.15 -10.16
N LYS A 42 2.07 1.46 -9.89
CA LYS A 42 2.56 2.03 -8.64
C LYS A 42 1.43 2.82 -8.00
N ILE A 43 1.09 2.49 -6.76
CA ILE A 43 -0.05 3.07 -6.06
C ILE A 43 0.40 3.63 -4.71
N ILE A 44 -0.08 4.82 -4.38
CA ILE A 44 0.04 5.40 -3.04
C ILE A 44 -1.36 5.45 -2.43
N ILE A 45 -1.52 4.97 -1.20
CA ILE A 45 -2.78 5.00 -0.47
C ILE A 45 -2.56 5.47 0.97
N ASP A 46 -3.55 6.15 1.55
CA ASP A 46 -3.52 6.49 2.97
C ASP A 46 -3.82 5.27 3.85
N LYS A 47 -3.13 5.16 4.97
CA LYS A 47 -3.35 4.14 6.01
C LYS A 47 -4.82 4.04 6.41
N VAL A 48 -5.53 5.17 6.48
CA VAL A 48 -6.95 5.21 6.88
C VAL A 48 -7.89 4.45 5.92
N ALA A 49 -7.43 4.18 4.69
CA ALA A 49 -8.18 3.40 3.71
C ALA A 49 -7.90 1.89 3.83
N VAL A 50 -7.02 1.47 4.74
CA VAL A 50 -6.67 0.08 5.04
C VAL A 50 -7.19 -0.28 6.42
N LEU A 51 -7.88 -1.41 6.53
CA LEU A 51 -8.41 -1.90 7.79
C LEU A 51 -7.26 -2.17 8.78
N GLU A 52 -7.45 -1.80 10.03
CA GLU A 52 -6.39 -1.92 11.05
C GLU A 52 -5.88 -3.36 11.22
N ASP A 53 -6.77 -4.35 11.11
CA ASP A 53 -6.46 -5.79 11.19
C ASP A 53 -5.46 -6.25 10.12
N PHE A 54 -5.34 -5.51 9.00
CA PHE A 54 -4.34 -5.80 7.97
C PHE A 54 -2.93 -5.70 8.53
N PHE A 55 -2.70 -4.83 9.51
CA PHE A 55 -1.39 -4.60 10.13
C PHE A 55 -1.11 -5.55 11.31
N ASP A 56 -2.05 -6.43 11.66
CA ASP A 56 -1.79 -7.52 12.61
C ASP A 56 -1.20 -8.74 11.88
N LEU A 57 0.10 -8.98 12.10
CA LEU A 57 0.84 -10.10 11.51
C LEU A 57 0.24 -11.47 11.83
N LYS A 58 -0.53 -11.62 12.92
CA LYS A 58 -1.16 -12.90 13.29
C LYS A 58 -2.29 -13.30 12.36
N THR A 59 -2.89 -12.35 11.65
CA THR A 59 -3.99 -12.62 10.71
C THR A 59 -3.53 -13.33 9.45
N GLY A 60 -2.24 -13.20 9.10
CA GLY A 60 -1.68 -13.72 7.84
C GLY A 60 -2.12 -12.94 6.59
N LEU A 61 -3.06 -11.99 6.71
CA LEU A 61 -3.60 -11.20 5.60
C LEU A 61 -2.51 -10.43 4.87
N LEU A 62 -1.61 -9.82 5.63
CA LEU A 62 -0.56 -8.97 5.10
C LEU A 62 0.43 -9.74 4.22
N GLY A 63 0.80 -10.96 4.65
CA GLY A 63 1.70 -11.83 3.91
C GLY A 63 1.08 -12.29 2.57
N ASP A 64 -0.15 -12.80 2.61
CA ASP A 64 -0.86 -13.27 1.42
C ASP A 64 -1.12 -12.11 0.44
N ALA A 65 -1.67 -11.01 0.92
CA ALA A 65 -1.95 -9.82 0.12
C ALA A 65 -0.68 -9.30 -0.57
N PHE A 66 0.42 -9.13 0.16
CA PHE A 66 1.62 -8.54 -0.41
C PHE A 66 2.36 -9.50 -1.35
N GLN A 67 2.28 -10.81 -1.10
CA GLN A 67 2.76 -11.79 -2.07
C GLN A 67 2.04 -11.67 -3.41
N LYS A 68 0.75 -11.33 -3.42
CA LYS A 68 0.02 -11.06 -4.67
C LYS A 68 0.53 -9.82 -5.38
N LEU A 69 0.84 -8.74 -4.66
CA LEU A 69 1.43 -7.53 -5.25
C LEU A 69 2.75 -7.85 -5.97
N VAL A 70 3.62 -8.66 -5.34
CA VAL A 70 4.84 -9.18 -5.98
C VAL A 70 4.52 -10.01 -7.22
N THR A 71 3.57 -10.94 -7.12
CA THR A 71 3.18 -11.84 -8.22
C THR A 71 2.67 -11.07 -9.44
N TYR A 72 1.89 -10.00 -9.23
CA TYR A 72 1.36 -9.15 -10.28
C TYR A 72 2.28 -7.99 -10.68
N GLN A 73 3.49 -7.92 -10.11
CA GLN A 73 4.45 -6.84 -10.33
C GLN A 73 3.87 -5.44 -10.05
N LEU A 74 2.99 -5.36 -9.06
CA LEU A 74 2.39 -4.12 -8.57
C LEU A 74 3.19 -3.62 -7.36
N LYS A 75 3.34 -2.30 -7.27
CA LYS A 75 3.98 -1.65 -6.13
C LYS A 75 2.98 -0.77 -5.39
N MET A 76 3.04 -0.79 -4.07
CA MET A 76 2.17 0.01 -3.20
C MET A 76 2.98 0.71 -2.11
N ALA A 77 2.67 1.97 -1.84
CA ALA A 77 3.10 2.65 -0.63
C ALA A 77 1.89 3.05 0.20
N ILE A 78 1.93 2.74 1.50
CA ILE A 78 0.90 3.08 2.47
C ILE A 78 1.45 4.23 3.33
N ILE A 79 0.77 5.37 3.29
CA ILE A 79 1.18 6.59 4.02
C ILE A 79 0.40 6.70 5.31
N GLY A 80 1.10 6.85 6.43
CA GLY A 80 0.46 7.15 7.71
C GLY A 80 1.41 7.08 8.90
N ASP A 81 0.83 7.26 10.09
CA ASP A 81 1.54 7.09 11.35
C ASP A 81 1.50 5.61 11.78
N PHE A 82 2.69 5.04 12.00
CA PHE A 82 2.89 3.68 12.46
C PHE A 82 3.64 3.61 13.81
N SER A 83 3.78 4.72 14.52
CA SER A 83 4.54 4.82 15.78
C SER A 83 4.01 3.88 16.88
N MET A 84 2.70 3.66 16.91
CA MET A 84 1.98 2.90 17.94
C MET A 84 1.93 1.38 17.69
N TYR A 85 2.48 0.88 16.59
CA TYR A 85 2.48 -0.55 16.31
C TYR A 85 3.51 -1.32 17.13
N SER A 86 3.28 -2.63 17.24
CA SER A 86 4.20 -3.57 17.88
C SER A 86 5.60 -3.55 17.24
N GLU A 87 6.63 -3.86 18.02
CA GLU A 87 8.01 -3.97 17.52
C GLU A 87 8.13 -4.99 16.38
N ASN A 88 7.42 -6.13 16.45
CA ASN A 88 7.39 -7.11 15.37
C ASN A 88 6.88 -6.52 14.05
N PHE A 89 5.88 -5.64 14.10
CA PHE A 89 5.36 -4.98 12.90
C PHE A 89 6.32 -3.91 12.40
N LYS A 90 6.99 -3.17 13.29
CA LYS A 90 8.05 -2.22 12.90
C LYS A 90 9.23 -2.93 12.23
N ASP A 91 9.65 -4.09 12.74
CA ASP A 91 10.67 -4.93 12.12
C ASP A 91 10.22 -5.39 10.73
N TYR A 92 8.96 -5.83 10.61
CA TYR A 92 8.37 -6.18 9.32
C TYR A 92 8.41 -4.99 8.34
N MET A 93 7.96 -3.80 8.77
CA MET A 93 7.99 -2.59 7.96
C MET A 93 9.41 -2.24 7.52
N TYR A 94 10.39 -2.36 8.41
CA TYR A 94 11.79 -2.07 8.11
C TYR A 94 12.34 -3.00 7.01
N GLU A 95 12.07 -4.30 7.10
CA GLU A 95 12.46 -5.25 6.06
C GLU A 95 11.65 -5.07 4.77
N SER A 96 10.35 -4.79 4.86
CA SER A 96 9.48 -4.49 3.72
C SER A 96 9.96 -3.25 2.95
N ASN A 97 10.35 -2.19 3.68
CA ASN A 97 10.87 -0.93 3.12
C ASN A 97 12.26 -1.04 2.48
N LYS A 98 12.99 -2.13 2.72
CA LYS A 98 14.21 -2.52 1.99
C LYS A 98 13.92 -3.36 0.76
N GLY A 99 12.76 -4.01 0.72
CA GLY A 99 12.23 -4.71 -0.43
C GLY A 99 11.78 -3.74 -1.53
N SER A 100 10.98 -4.24 -2.47
CA SER A 100 10.73 -3.51 -3.73
C SER A 100 9.27 -3.34 -4.14
N HIS A 101 8.31 -3.85 -3.36
CA HIS A 101 6.89 -3.91 -3.77
C HIS A 101 5.92 -3.25 -2.79
N VAL A 102 6.22 -3.27 -1.49
CA VAL A 102 5.35 -2.62 -0.50
C VAL A 102 6.18 -1.75 0.42
N TYR A 103 5.68 -0.54 0.66
CA TYR A 103 6.35 0.46 1.48
C TYR A 103 5.39 1.06 2.50
N PHE A 104 5.91 1.34 3.68
CA PHE A 104 5.21 1.99 4.78
C PHE A 104 6.00 3.22 5.17
N VAL A 105 5.44 4.40 4.94
CA VAL A 105 6.15 5.67 5.04
C VAL A 105 5.27 6.75 5.67
N ALA A 106 5.88 7.82 6.17
CA ALA A 106 5.15 8.86 6.87
C ALA A 106 4.54 9.89 5.91
N THR A 107 5.13 10.06 4.72
CA THR A 107 4.75 11.13 3.80
C THR A 107 4.61 10.66 2.35
N GLU A 108 3.92 11.47 1.55
CA GLU A 108 3.80 11.26 0.11
C GLU A 108 5.14 11.42 -0.62
N GLU A 109 6.00 12.31 -0.13
CA GLU A 109 7.34 12.51 -0.70
C GLU A 109 8.20 11.24 -0.54
N GLU A 110 8.23 10.66 0.66
CA GLU A 110 8.91 9.38 0.92
C GLU A 110 8.33 8.25 0.08
N ALA A 111 7.01 8.21 -0.09
CA ALA A 111 6.32 7.20 -0.90
C ALA A 111 6.74 7.29 -2.37
N VAL A 112 6.78 8.50 -2.92
CA VAL A 112 7.24 8.74 -4.30
C VAL A 112 8.69 8.31 -4.47
N ASP A 113 9.57 8.63 -3.52
CA ASP A 113 10.99 8.25 -3.59
C ASP A 113 11.18 6.72 -3.59
N LYS A 114 10.48 6.01 -2.69
CA LYS A 114 10.53 4.55 -2.60
C LYS A 114 9.96 3.83 -3.82
N LEU A 115 8.97 4.44 -4.47
CA LEU A 115 8.28 3.86 -5.63
C LEU A 115 8.98 4.16 -6.96
N ARG A 116 10.01 5.02 -7.01
CA ARG A 116 10.74 5.32 -8.25
C ARG A 116 11.30 4.06 -8.91
#